data_AF-A0A5C3QBN6-F1
#
_entry.id   AF-A0A5C3QBN6-F1
#
_cell.length_a   1.000
_cell.length_b   1.000
_cell.length_c   1.000
_cell.angle_alpha   90.00
_cell.angle_beta   90.00
_cell.angle_gamma   90.00
#
_symmetry.space_group_name_H-M   'P 1'
#
loop_
_entity.id
_entity.type
_entity.pdbx_description
1 polymer ?
#
loop_
_entity_poly.entity_id
_entity_poly.type
_entity_poly.pdbx_seq_one_letter_code
_entity_poly.pdbx_strand_id
1 'polypeptide(L)'
;MADNGRAITITEVVYHYVPNKIPAGIAAGVFFVVSLILFRHTFKMRSWWSLCLPIGAMFYALGFILRIVLSVNEANLDSLILFILTQLIIICAPAAFLAFNYILYGRLLDGRVSPEFSIMRPSIVSRVFIISDVTTFLLQASGGGITAIERMASAGKTLMIFGLSAQLASYVVFWIMFAILHIRAHRAGDLRTKQPWHKIIWVLHFSSVCVLIRCIFRTAEWSVPADHALITKEWVFYVLDVVTLFFGIGIYCIFWPAKHIANSTDGRVQWNKTDQEMKPQGIDSRENRRSAFGRGRHTHNRVS
;
A
#
# COMPACT_ATOMS: atom_id res chain seq x y z
N MET A 1 -2.27 36.42 34.53
CA MET A 1 -1.42 36.38 35.74
C MET A 1 -1.38 34.91 36.18
N ALA A 2 -0.33 34.11 36.04
CA ALA A 2 1.09 34.38 35.84
C ALA A 2 1.60 33.74 34.53
N ASP A 3 2.32 34.56 33.77
CA ASP A 3 3.18 34.17 32.66
C ASP A 3 4.48 33.63 33.26
N ASN A 4 4.57 32.31 33.40
CA ASN A 4 5.84 31.65 33.74
C ASN A 4 6.58 31.47 32.42
N GLY A 5 7.61 32.30 32.19
CA GLY A 5 8.50 32.32 31.02
C GLY A 5 9.24 31.00 30.77
N ARG A 6 8.50 29.95 30.46
CA ARG A 6 8.97 28.68 29.92
C ARG A 6 8.98 28.86 28.40
N ALA A 7 10.16 28.79 27.79
CA ALA A 7 10.25 28.73 26.34
C ALA A 7 9.34 27.61 25.84
N ILE A 8 8.33 27.95 25.03
CA ILE A 8 7.39 26.97 24.48
C ILE A 8 8.23 25.99 23.66
N THR A 9 8.31 24.74 24.10
CA THR A 9 9.17 23.76 23.44
C THR A 9 8.63 23.48 22.03
N ILE A 10 9.50 23.25 21.04
CA ILE A 10 9.10 22.86 19.66
C ILE A 10 8.18 21.63 19.73
N THR A 11 8.37 20.75 20.72
CA THR A 11 7.49 19.62 21.01
C THR A 11 6.08 20.03 21.46
N GLU A 12 5.93 21.07 22.29
CA GLU A 12 4.60 21.64 22.65
C GLU A 12 3.96 22.38 21.47
N VAL A 13 4.75 23.06 20.63
CA VAL A 13 4.26 23.75 19.42
C VAL A 13 3.80 22.76 18.35
N VAL A 14 4.50 21.63 18.21
CA VAL A 14 4.23 20.61 17.18
C VAL A 14 3.20 19.58 17.63
N TYR A 15 3.29 19.10 18.87
CA TYR A 15 2.48 17.99 19.36
C TYR A 15 1.37 18.42 20.32
N HIS A 16 1.37 19.66 20.83
CA HIS A 16 0.39 20.16 21.80
C HIS A 16 0.31 19.37 23.13
N TYR A 17 1.21 18.41 23.38
CA TYR A 17 1.37 17.67 24.63
C TYR A 17 2.85 17.33 24.89
N VAL A 18 3.19 17.11 26.16
CA VAL A 18 4.50 16.58 26.57
C VAL A 18 4.52 15.07 26.26
N PRO A 19 5.31 14.59 25.28
CA PRO A 19 5.28 13.18 24.88
C PRO A 19 5.76 12.28 26.01
N ASN A 20 4.99 11.25 26.35
CA ASN A 20 5.44 10.28 27.35
C ASN A 20 6.54 9.40 26.74
N LYS A 21 7.73 9.41 27.36
CA LYS A 21 8.94 8.74 26.89
C LYS A 21 8.81 7.20 26.93
N ILE A 22 7.99 6.69 27.85
CA ILE A 22 7.80 5.25 28.08
C ILE A 22 7.04 4.57 26.92
N PRO A 23 5.82 4.99 26.52
CA PRO A 23 5.09 4.34 25.42
C PRO A 23 5.79 4.52 24.07
N ALA A 24 6.49 5.63 23.85
CA ALA A 24 7.30 5.83 22.65
C ALA A 24 8.46 4.83 22.57
N GLY A 25 9.14 4.57 23.70
CA GLY A 25 10.23 3.59 23.77
C GLY A 25 9.74 2.16 23.56
N ILE A 26 8.59 1.80 24.13
CA ILE A 26 7.96 0.50 23.91
C ILE A 26 7.58 0.33 22.44
N ALA A 27 6.97 1.35 21.82
CA ALA A 27 6.62 1.31 20.40
C ALA A 27 7.87 1.14 19.51
N ALA A 28 8.92 1.93 19.75
CA ALA A 28 10.19 1.80 19.03
C ALA A 28 10.75 0.37 19.13
N GLY A 29 10.83 -0.19 20.33
CA GLY A 29 11.32 -1.56 20.56
C GLY A 29 10.49 -2.62 19.85
N VAL A 30 9.16 -2.54 19.95
CA VAL A 30 8.24 -3.50 19.31
C VAL A 30 8.37 -3.46 17.80
N PHE A 31 8.34 -2.28 17.17
CA PHE A 31 8.45 -2.17 15.72
C PHE A 31 9.85 -2.54 15.20
N PHE A 32 10.89 -2.31 16.00
CA PHE A 32 12.24 -2.78 15.68
C PHE A 32 12.30 -4.31 15.65
N VAL A 33 11.77 -4.99 16.68
CA VAL A 33 11.70 -6.46 16.72
C VAL A 33 10.87 -7.01 15.56
N VAL A 34 9.70 -6.42 15.28
CA VAL A 34 8.86 -6.79 14.13
C VAL A 34 9.63 -6.63 12.82
N SER A 35 10.35 -5.52 12.63
CA SER A 35 11.17 -5.30 11.44
C SER A 35 12.25 -6.37 11.28
N LEU A 36 12.96 -6.75 12.35
CA LEU A 36 13.97 -7.82 12.32
C LEU A 36 13.37 -9.18 11.92
N ILE A 37 12.19 -9.51 12.44
CA ILE A 37 11.48 -10.76 12.09
C ILE A 37 11.12 -10.74 10.59
N LEU A 38 10.57 -9.63 10.09
CA LEU A 38 10.19 -9.47 8.68
C LEU A 38 11.41 -9.49 7.75
N PHE A 39 12.53 -8.89 8.17
CA PHE A 39 13.81 -8.98 7.45
C PHE A 39 14.28 -10.44 7.37
N ARG A 40 14.29 -11.16 8.49
CA ARG A 40 14.65 -12.58 8.52
C ARG A 40 13.79 -13.40 7.57
N HIS A 41 12.47 -13.18 7.53
CA HIS A 41 11.59 -13.86 6.57
C HIS A 41 11.92 -13.50 5.12
N THR A 42 12.14 -12.21 4.84
CA THR A 42 12.47 -11.70 3.50
C THR A 42 13.77 -12.29 2.96
N PHE A 43 14.83 -12.30 3.78
CA PHE A 43 16.12 -12.86 3.38
C PHE A 43 16.07 -14.39 3.26
N LYS A 44 15.43 -15.09 4.21
CA LYS A 44 15.36 -16.56 4.19
C LYS A 44 14.64 -17.10 2.95
N MET A 45 13.60 -16.41 2.48
CA MET A 45 12.82 -16.81 1.29
C MET A 45 13.18 -16.01 0.03
N ARG A 46 14.24 -15.19 0.07
CA ARG A 46 14.73 -14.38 -1.05
C ARG A 46 13.62 -13.56 -1.74
N SER A 47 12.63 -13.11 -0.96
CA SER A 47 11.45 -12.40 -1.48
C SER A 47 11.72 -10.90 -1.56
N TRP A 48 12.66 -10.47 -2.40
CA TRP A 48 13.08 -9.06 -2.51
C TRP A 48 11.94 -8.06 -2.75
N TRP A 49 10.85 -8.52 -3.36
CA TRP A 49 9.63 -7.74 -3.57
C TRP A 49 8.93 -7.30 -2.26
N SER A 50 9.18 -7.97 -1.13
CA SER A 50 8.60 -7.64 0.17
C SER A 50 9.45 -6.67 0.98
N LEU A 51 10.60 -6.19 0.47
CA LEU A 51 11.53 -5.34 1.21
C LEU A 51 10.93 -4.02 1.71
N CYS A 52 9.92 -3.49 1.03
CA CYS A 52 9.22 -2.28 1.48
C CYS A 52 8.64 -2.44 2.89
N LEU A 53 8.11 -3.61 3.24
CA LEU A 53 7.49 -3.86 4.55
C LEU A 53 8.49 -3.78 5.73
N PRO A 54 9.60 -4.55 5.77
CA PRO A 54 10.58 -4.46 6.85
C PRO A 54 11.29 -3.11 6.89
N ILE A 55 11.57 -2.48 5.74
CA ILE A 55 12.16 -1.13 5.69
C ILE A 55 11.20 -0.10 6.28
N GLY A 56 9.92 -0.14 5.90
CA GLY A 56 8.89 0.73 6.45
C GLY A 56 8.72 0.56 7.97
N ALA A 57 8.76 -0.68 8.47
CA ALA A 57 8.72 -0.95 9.91
C ALA A 57 9.97 -0.43 10.64
N MET A 58 11.14 -0.51 10.01
CA MET A 58 12.40 0.02 10.56
C MET A 58 12.35 1.55 10.65
N PHE A 59 11.89 2.21 9.59
CA PHE A 59 11.68 3.66 9.59
C PHE A 59 10.65 4.07 10.64
N TYR A 60 9.56 3.33 10.80
CA TYR A 60 8.60 3.63 11.85
C TYR A 60 9.21 3.56 13.27
N ALA A 61 10.03 2.52 13.55
CA ALA A 61 10.76 2.40 14.81
C ALA A 61 11.74 3.57 15.02
N LEU A 62 12.50 3.92 13.97
CA LEU A 62 13.44 5.04 13.99
C LEU A 62 12.73 6.38 14.26
N GLY A 63 11.54 6.58 13.68
CA GLY A 63 10.71 7.76 13.92
C GLY A 63 10.35 7.94 15.40
N PHE A 64 10.03 6.85 16.11
CA PHE A 64 9.79 6.90 17.56
C PHE A 64 11.06 7.17 18.37
N ILE A 65 12.21 6.63 17.97
CA ILE A 65 13.50 6.92 18.62
C ILE A 65 13.82 8.41 18.49
N LEU A 66 13.71 8.97 17.27
CA LEU A 66 13.93 10.40 17.04
C LEU A 66 12.96 11.24 17.88
N ARG A 67 11.70 10.81 17.99
CA ARG A 67 10.70 11.48 18.82
C ARG A 67 11.10 11.54 20.31
N ILE A 68 11.71 10.48 20.84
CA ILE A 68 12.24 10.47 22.21
C ILE A 68 13.45 11.41 22.34
N VAL A 69 14.38 11.39 21.38
CA VAL A 69 15.56 12.26 21.39
C VAL A 69 15.17 13.74 21.36
N LEU A 70 14.17 14.09 20.52
CA LEU A 70 13.57 15.42 20.48
C LEU A 70 12.96 15.85 21.83
N SER A 71 12.35 14.92 22.59
CA SER A 71 11.77 15.21 23.91
C SER A 71 12.79 15.33 25.06
N VAL A 72 14.08 15.04 24.82
CA VAL A 72 15.13 15.06 25.85
C VAL A 72 16.07 16.26 25.66
N ASN A 73 16.32 16.67 24.42
CA ASN A 73 17.31 17.71 24.09
C ASN A 73 16.68 19.09 23.85
N GLU A 74 15.79 19.56 24.73
CA GLU A 74 15.10 20.86 24.61
C GLU A 74 16.04 22.07 24.39
N ALA A 75 17.31 21.98 24.81
CA ALA A 75 18.28 23.07 24.79
C ALA A 75 19.18 23.19 23.53
N ASN A 76 19.14 22.24 22.59
CA ASN A 76 20.04 22.22 21.41
C ASN A 76 19.31 22.14 20.05
N LEU A 77 17.99 22.36 20.01
CA LEU A 77 17.16 22.03 18.85
C LEU A 77 17.03 23.17 17.82
N ASP A 78 18.16 23.69 17.37
CA ASP A 78 18.25 24.61 16.23
C ASP A 78 18.36 23.87 14.88
N SER A 79 17.68 22.73 14.76
CA SER A 79 17.70 21.93 13.55
C SER A 79 16.28 21.57 13.12
N LEU A 80 15.67 22.51 12.41
CA LEU A 80 14.57 22.29 11.46
C LEU A 80 14.79 20.99 10.64
N ILE A 81 16.04 20.62 10.37
CA ILE A 81 16.46 19.34 9.77
C ILE A 81 16.00 18.11 10.58
N LEU A 82 16.18 18.08 11.90
CA LEU A 82 15.77 16.96 12.77
C LEU A 82 14.24 16.81 12.82
N PHE A 83 13.53 17.94 12.82
CA PHE A 83 12.06 17.96 12.73
C PHE A 83 11.58 17.39 11.37
N ILE A 84 12.15 17.89 10.27
CA ILE A 84 11.85 17.41 8.91
C ILE A 84 12.15 15.92 8.80
N LEU A 85 13.32 15.46 9.26
CA LEU A 85 13.70 14.05 9.23
C LEU A 85 12.71 13.17 9.99
N THR A 86 12.29 13.58 11.18
CA THR A 86 11.29 12.84 11.98
C THR A 86 9.97 12.73 11.22
N GLN A 87 9.50 13.84 10.63
CA GLN A 87 8.26 13.88 9.89
C GLN A 87 8.32 13.01 8.62
N LEU A 88 9.41 13.08 7.86
CA LEU A 88 9.63 12.26 6.66
C LEU A 88 9.67 10.76 6.98
N ILE A 89 10.37 10.39 8.05
CA ILE A 89 10.51 8.98 8.46
C ILE A 89 9.15 8.42 8.90
N ILE A 90 8.34 9.20 9.63
CA ILE A 90 6.99 8.79 10.05
C ILE A 90 6.03 8.69 8.86
N ILE A 91 6.07 9.63 7.92
CA ILE A 91 5.22 9.63 6.71
C ILE A 91 5.62 8.49 5.75
N CYS A 92 6.88 8.05 5.76
CA CYS A 92 7.36 6.99 4.87
C CYS A 92 6.77 5.61 5.23
N ALA A 93 6.57 5.36 6.52
CA ALA A 93 6.05 4.08 7.00
C ALA A 93 4.72 3.64 6.36
N PRO A 94 3.63 4.44 6.38
CA PRO A 94 2.37 4.04 5.76
C PRO A 94 2.48 3.81 4.25
N ALA A 95 3.23 4.65 3.53
CA ALA A 95 3.43 4.48 2.09
C ALA A 95 4.11 3.14 1.76
N ALA A 96 5.09 2.73 2.57
CA ALA A 96 5.78 1.45 2.42
C ALA A 96 4.84 0.25 2.67
N PHE A 97 3.93 0.35 3.64
CA PHE A 97 2.95 -0.71 3.95
C PHE A 97 1.85 -0.83 2.89
N LEU A 98 1.38 0.31 2.37
CA LEU A 98 0.44 0.34 1.26
C LEU A 98 1.04 -0.31 0.01
N ALA A 99 2.27 0.10 -0.35
CA ALA A 99 3.02 -0.51 -1.44
C ALA A 99 3.16 -2.03 -1.27
N PHE A 100 3.45 -2.52 -0.06
CA PHE A 100 3.49 -3.95 0.21
C PHE A 100 2.14 -4.64 -0.07
N ASN A 101 1.04 -4.09 0.42
CA ASN A 101 -0.30 -4.66 0.21
C ASN A 101 -0.67 -4.67 -1.28
N TYR A 102 -0.30 -3.65 -2.06
CA TYR A 102 -0.51 -3.62 -3.51
C TYR A 102 0.32 -4.68 -4.25
N ILE A 103 1.60 -4.83 -3.90
CA ILE A 103 2.47 -5.85 -4.52
C ILE A 103 1.96 -7.24 -4.16
N LEU A 104 1.56 -7.46 -2.90
CA LEU A 104 1.01 -8.72 -2.45
C LEU A 104 -0.29 -9.06 -3.20
N TYR A 105 -1.21 -8.11 -3.32
CA TYR A 105 -2.42 -8.24 -4.13
C TYR A 105 -2.09 -8.65 -5.58
N GLY A 106 -1.20 -7.90 -6.22
CA GLY A 106 -0.80 -8.16 -7.60
C GLY A 106 -0.27 -9.58 -7.77
N ARG A 107 0.64 -10.01 -6.90
CA ARG A 107 1.26 -11.35 -6.96
C ARG A 107 0.33 -12.49 -6.57
N LEU A 108 -0.62 -12.24 -5.66
CA LEU A 108 -1.58 -13.24 -5.21
C LEU A 108 -2.55 -13.59 -6.34
N LEU A 109 -2.98 -12.58 -7.09
CA LEU A 109 -4.00 -12.72 -8.12
C LEU A 109 -3.41 -13.02 -9.50
N ASP A 110 -2.16 -12.60 -9.75
CA ASP A 110 -1.46 -12.88 -10.99
C ASP A 110 -1.31 -14.40 -11.19
N GLY A 111 -2.02 -14.91 -12.20
CA GLY A 111 -2.06 -16.32 -12.61
C GLY A 111 -2.89 -17.26 -11.73
N ARG A 112 -3.67 -16.76 -10.75
CA ARG A 112 -4.50 -17.60 -9.85
C ARG A 112 -5.99 -17.31 -9.86
N VAL A 113 -6.39 -16.15 -10.39
CA VAL A 113 -7.80 -15.80 -10.58
C VAL A 113 -8.05 -15.65 -12.07
N SER A 114 -9.14 -16.24 -12.54
CA SER A 114 -9.52 -16.14 -13.95
C SER A 114 -9.66 -14.67 -14.38
N PRO A 115 -9.14 -14.28 -15.57
CA PRO A 115 -9.20 -12.91 -16.07
C PRO A 115 -10.60 -12.29 -16.04
N GLU A 116 -11.64 -13.10 -16.22
CA GLU A 116 -13.04 -12.71 -16.29
C GLU A 116 -13.58 -12.01 -15.02
N PHE A 117 -12.97 -12.28 -13.87
CA PHE A 117 -13.38 -11.66 -12.60
C PHE A 117 -12.61 -10.39 -12.27
N SER A 118 -11.47 -10.15 -12.94
CA SER A 118 -10.61 -8.99 -12.69
C SER A 118 -10.91 -7.85 -13.64
N ILE A 119 -11.37 -6.72 -13.09
CA ILE A 119 -11.66 -5.48 -13.86
C ILE A 119 -10.42 -5.01 -14.64
N MET A 120 -9.23 -5.26 -14.08
CA MET A 120 -7.96 -4.85 -14.66
C MET A 120 -6.87 -5.86 -14.28
N ARG A 121 -5.82 -6.00 -15.09
CA ARG A 121 -4.67 -6.87 -14.75
C ARG A 121 -4.12 -6.49 -13.37
N PRO A 122 -4.06 -7.42 -12.39
CA PRO A 122 -3.64 -7.11 -11.02
C PRO A 122 -2.25 -6.46 -10.92
N SER A 123 -1.35 -6.77 -11.85
CA SER A 123 -0.01 -6.19 -11.94
C SER A 123 0.02 -4.72 -12.39
N ILE A 124 -0.97 -4.26 -13.16
CA ILE A 124 -1.12 -2.85 -13.55
C ILE A 124 -1.73 -2.07 -12.37
N VAL A 125 -2.78 -2.63 -11.76
CA VAL A 125 -3.42 -2.08 -10.56
C VAL A 125 -2.38 -1.76 -9.50
N SER A 126 -1.53 -2.74 -9.14
CA SER A 126 -0.50 -2.51 -8.12
C SER A 126 0.47 -1.38 -8.49
N ARG A 127 0.84 -1.21 -9.77
CA ARG A 127 1.79 -0.16 -10.20
C ARG A 127 1.16 1.23 -10.14
N VAL A 128 -0.08 1.37 -10.63
CA VAL A 128 -0.80 2.64 -10.63
C VAL A 128 -1.00 3.15 -9.20
N PHE A 129 -1.42 2.27 -8.29
CA PHE A 129 -1.62 2.64 -6.89
C PHE A 129 -0.31 2.97 -6.16
N ILE A 130 0.80 2.28 -6.46
CA ILE A 130 2.12 2.65 -5.93
C ILE A 130 2.53 4.05 -6.41
N ILE A 131 2.34 4.37 -7.70
CA ILE A 131 2.68 5.70 -8.23
C ILE A 131 1.83 6.77 -7.56
N SER A 132 0.53 6.52 -7.42
CA SER A 132 -0.38 7.41 -6.68
C SER A 132 0.13 7.66 -5.27
N ASP A 133 0.51 6.60 -4.54
CA ASP A 133 1.00 6.74 -3.16
C ASP A 133 2.32 7.49 -3.08
N VAL A 134 3.26 7.25 -4.00
CA VAL A 134 4.52 8.02 -4.08
C VAL A 134 4.23 9.51 -4.30
N THR A 135 3.30 9.86 -5.19
CA THR A 135 2.90 11.26 -5.38
C THR A 135 2.30 11.85 -4.10
N THR A 136 1.40 11.12 -3.42
CA THR A 136 0.80 11.59 -2.17
C THR A 136 1.80 11.69 -1.02
N PHE A 137 2.81 10.81 -1.00
CA PHE A 137 3.92 10.84 -0.04
C PHE A 137 4.76 12.11 -0.25
N LEU A 138 5.08 12.47 -1.49
CA LEU A 138 5.84 13.69 -1.80
C LEU A 138 5.07 14.96 -1.40
N LEU A 139 3.74 14.96 -1.56
CA LEU A 139 2.88 16.06 -1.10
C LEU A 139 2.92 16.19 0.43
N GLN A 140 2.81 15.07 1.16
CA GLN A 140 2.90 15.07 2.63
C GLN A 140 4.29 15.45 3.13
N ALA A 141 5.35 14.95 2.50
CA ALA A 141 6.73 15.31 2.79
C ALA A 141 6.97 16.82 2.63
N SER A 142 6.47 17.39 1.53
CA SER A 142 6.53 18.82 1.27
C SER A 142 5.68 19.61 2.27
N GLY A 143 4.46 19.15 2.55
CA GLY A 143 3.56 19.78 3.51
C GLY A 143 4.14 19.82 4.92
N GLY A 144 4.66 18.69 5.41
CA GLY A 144 5.34 18.58 6.70
C GLY A 144 6.59 19.44 6.81
N GLY A 145 7.38 19.55 5.75
CA GLY A 145 8.53 20.44 5.71
C GLY A 145 8.15 21.92 5.75
N ILE A 146 7.13 22.31 4.97
CA ILE A 146 6.64 23.70 4.94
C ILE A 146 5.97 24.09 6.26
N THR A 147 5.32 23.14 6.96
CA THR A 147 4.73 23.39 8.28
C THR A 147 5.76 23.82 9.33
N ALA A 148 7.05 23.48 9.14
CA ALA A 148 8.13 23.94 10.01
C ALA A 148 8.41 25.45 9.91
N ILE A 149 7.93 26.11 8.85
CA ILE A 149 8.14 27.54 8.60
C ILE A 149 6.90 28.29 9.08
N GLU A 150 7.00 29.04 10.17
CA GLU A 150 5.85 29.72 10.83
C GLU A 150 4.97 30.49 9.84
N ARG A 151 5.57 31.31 8.96
CA ARG A 151 4.84 32.13 7.97
C ARG A 151 4.08 31.30 6.93
N MET A 152 4.50 30.05 6.70
CA MET A 152 3.91 29.16 5.70
C MET A 152 3.20 27.96 6.33
N ALA A 153 3.02 27.94 7.65
CA ALA A 153 2.49 26.78 8.36
C ALA A 153 1.09 26.36 7.89
N SER A 154 0.23 27.33 7.56
CA SER A 154 -1.12 27.10 7.02
C SER A 154 -1.09 26.46 5.63
N ALA A 155 -0.17 26.87 4.76
CA ALA A 155 0.03 26.28 3.44
C ALA A 155 0.56 24.85 3.56
N GLY A 156 1.52 24.61 4.46
CA GLY A 156 2.04 23.28 4.76
C GLY A 156 0.96 22.33 5.29
N LYS A 157 0.11 22.80 6.21
CA LYS A 157 -1.01 22.03 6.75
C LYS A 157 -2.00 21.64 5.65
N THR A 158 -2.38 22.58 4.79
CA THR A 158 -3.27 22.32 3.64
C THR A 158 -2.69 21.25 2.71
N LEU A 159 -1.40 21.34 2.39
CA LEU A 159 -0.72 20.39 1.52
C LEU A 159 -0.63 18.99 2.14
N MET A 160 -0.39 18.91 3.45
CA MET A 160 -0.39 17.65 4.21
C MET A 160 -1.78 16.99 4.17
N ILE A 161 -2.86 17.74 4.47
CA ILE A 161 -4.23 17.23 4.47
C ILE A 161 -4.62 16.74 3.07
N PHE A 162 -4.24 17.48 2.02
CA PHE A 162 -4.52 17.07 0.65
C PHE A 162 -3.84 15.75 0.30
N GLY A 163 -2.56 15.60 0.64
CA GLY A 163 -1.82 14.36 0.43
C GLY A 163 -2.42 13.17 1.20
N LEU A 164 -2.76 13.35 2.48
CA LEU A 164 -3.40 12.33 3.31
C LEU A 164 -4.78 11.91 2.78
N SER A 165 -5.59 12.90 2.37
CA SER A 165 -6.95 12.66 1.83
C SER A 165 -6.91 11.92 0.49
N ALA A 166 -6.00 12.33 -0.41
CA ALA A 166 -5.80 11.67 -1.69
C ALA A 166 -5.30 10.22 -1.51
N GLN A 167 -4.36 10.00 -0.58
CA GLN A 167 -3.85 8.67 -0.26
C GLN A 167 -4.97 7.78 0.30
N LEU A 168 -5.78 8.30 1.23
CA LEU A 168 -6.93 7.59 1.79
C LEU A 168 -7.94 7.21 0.71
N ALA A 169 -8.33 8.17 -0.16
CA ALA A 169 -9.26 7.92 -1.24
C ALA A 169 -8.75 6.83 -2.21
N SER A 170 -7.47 6.93 -2.60
CA SER A 170 -6.80 5.95 -3.46
C SER A 170 -6.83 4.55 -2.83
N TYR A 171 -6.50 4.44 -1.54
CA TYR A 171 -6.48 3.16 -0.86
C TYR A 171 -7.87 2.55 -0.64
N VAL A 172 -8.88 3.37 -0.37
CA VAL A 172 -10.28 2.92 -0.28
C VAL A 172 -10.75 2.34 -1.62
N VAL A 173 -10.45 3.01 -2.73
CA VAL A 173 -10.79 2.49 -4.07
C VAL A 173 -10.11 1.14 -4.31
N PHE A 174 -8.81 1.02 -4.00
CA PHE A 174 -8.10 -0.25 -4.09
C PHE A 174 -8.76 -1.36 -3.25
N TRP A 175 -9.12 -1.06 -1.99
CA TRP A 175 -9.72 -2.04 -1.09
C TRP A 175 -11.10 -2.50 -1.56
N ILE A 176 -11.92 -1.58 -2.09
CA ILE A 176 -13.22 -1.92 -2.70
C ILE A 176 -13.02 -2.79 -3.93
N MET A 177 -12.08 -2.46 -4.83
CA MET A 177 -11.75 -3.29 -5.98
C MET A 177 -11.34 -4.70 -5.57
N PHE A 178 -10.50 -4.81 -4.54
CA PHE A 178 -10.08 -6.09 -3.99
C PHE A 178 -11.25 -6.89 -3.40
N ALA A 179 -12.14 -6.24 -2.63
CA ALA A 179 -13.32 -6.87 -2.06
C ALA A 179 -14.29 -7.37 -3.15
N ILE A 180 -14.54 -6.58 -4.19
CA ILE A 180 -15.38 -6.97 -5.33
C ILE A 180 -14.80 -8.19 -6.03
N LEU A 181 -13.49 -8.19 -6.29
CA LEU A 181 -12.81 -9.32 -6.90
C LEU A 181 -12.94 -10.58 -6.05
N HIS A 182 -12.70 -10.46 -4.74
CA HIS A 182 -12.81 -11.57 -3.81
C HIS A 182 -14.22 -12.16 -3.78
N ILE A 183 -15.27 -11.32 -3.74
CA ILE A 183 -16.67 -11.78 -3.77
C ILE A 183 -17.01 -12.45 -5.10
N ARG A 184 -16.58 -11.88 -6.24
CA ARG A 184 -16.82 -12.47 -7.57
C ARG A 184 -16.14 -13.82 -7.73
N ALA A 185 -14.86 -13.92 -7.36
CA ALA A 185 -14.10 -15.17 -7.41
C ALA A 185 -14.71 -16.24 -6.48
N HIS A 186 -15.20 -15.84 -5.30
CA HIS A 186 -15.88 -16.76 -4.38
C HIS A 186 -17.21 -17.27 -4.92
N ARG A 187 -18.02 -16.39 -5.54
CA ARG A 187 -19.31 -16.77 -6.13
C ARG A 187 -19.16 -17.66 -7.36
N ALA A 188 -18.10 -17.48 -8.13
CA ALA A 188 -17.81 -18.29 -9.31
C ALA A 188 -17.28 -19.71 -9.00
N GLY A 189 -16.99 -20.03 -7.74
CA GLY A 189 -16.42 -21.33 -7.36
C GLY A 189 -14.96 -21.54 -7.79
N ASP A 190 -14.32 -20.53 -8.39
CA ASP A 190 -12.90 -20.53 -8.79
C ASP A 190 -11.97 -20.57 -7.56
N LEU A 191 -12.48 -20.08 -6.42
CA LEU A 191 -11.91 -20.27 -5.10
C LEU A 191 -12.14 -21.71 -4.58
N ARG A 192 -11.54 -22.73 -5.22
CA ARG A 192 -11.58 -24.11 -4.68
C ARG A 192 -10.95 -24.13 -3.28
N THR A 193 -11.80 -24.36 -2.29
CA THR A 193 -11.70 -24.15 -0.83
C THR A 193 -10.52 -24.77 -0.07
N LYS A 194 -9.53 -25.39 -0.74
CA LYS A 194 -8.42 -26.10 -0.07
C LYS A 194 -7.02 -25.55 -0.33
N GLN A 195 -6.89 -24.47 -1.10
CA GLN A 195 -5.55 -23.96 -1.42
C GLN A 195 -5.01 -23.00 -0.35
N PRO A 196 -3.73 -23.14 0.07
CA PRO A 196 -3.14 -22.39 1.18
C PRO A 196 -3.07 -20.87 0.95
N TRP A 197 -3.20 -20.41 -0.30
CA TRP A 197 -3.23 -18.99 -0.65
C TRP A 197 -4.52 -18.26 -0.22
N HIS A 198 -5.63 -18.98 0.04
CA HIS A 198 -6.87 -18.37 0.55
C HIS A 198 -6.68 -17.71 1.91
N LYS A 199 -5.84 -18.29 2.78
CA LYS A 199 -5.51 -17.71 4.09
C LYS A 199 -4.85 -16.33 3.92
N ILE A 200 -4.04 -16.16 2.86
CA ILE A 200 -3.36 -14.90 2.57
C ILE A 200 -4.33 -13.81 2.08
N ILE A 201 -5.42 -14.16 1.39
CA ILE A 201 -6.48 -13.21 1.03
C ILE A 201 -7.09 -12.58 2.30
N TRP A 202 -7.43 -13.41 3.28
CA TRP A 202 -7.99 -12.94 4.55
C TRP A 202 -6.98 -12.13 5.37
N VAL A 203 -5.71 -12.56 5.39
CA VAL A 203 -4.62 -11.78 6.03
C VAL A 203 -4.46 -10.41 5.36
N LEU A 204 -4.53 -10.34 4.02
CA LEU A 204 -4.45 -9.08 3.27
C LEU A 204 -5.66 -8.18 3.55
N HIS A 205 -6.88 -8.73 3.64
CA HIS A 205 -8.06 -7.95 4.05
C HIS A 205 -7.91 -7.40 5.48
N PHE A 206 -7.49 -8.23 6.43
CA PHE A 206 -7.27 -7.82 7.80
C PHE A 206 -6.22 -6.71 7.92
N SER A 207 -5.08 -6.88 7.24
CA SER A 207 -4.03 -5.87 7.16
C SER A 207 -4.54 -4.57 6.53
N SER A 208 -5.33 -4.68 5.45
CA SER A 208 -5.87 -3.51 4.75
C SER A 208 -6.84 -2.71 5.61
N VAL A 209 -7.70 -3.38 6.39
CA VAL A 209 -8.61 -2.70 7.34
C VAL A 209 -7.82 -1.96 8.42
N CYS A 210 -6.77 -2.59 8.97
CA CYS A 210 -5.90 -1.94 9.94
C CYS A 210 -5.22 -0.68 9.36
N VAL A 211 -4.67 -0.78 8.14
CA VAL A 211 -4.04 0.38 7.49
C VAL A 211 -5.07 1.46 7.13
N LEU A 212 -6.30 1.09 6.75
CA LEU A 212 -7.38 2.05 6.49
C LEU A 212 -7.76 2.85 7.74
N ILE A 213 -7.93 2.18 8.89
CA ILE A 213 -8.23 2.85 10.17
C ILE A 213 -7.14 3.89 10.48
N ARG A 214 -5.87 3.52 10.29
CA ARG A 214 -4.73 4.43 10.44
C ARG A 214 -4.82 5.62 9.48
N CYS A 215 -5.07 5.39 8.19
CA CYS A 215 -5.18 6.47 7.20
C CYS A 215 -6.33 7.42 7.53
N ILE A 216 -7.48 6.91 7.97
CA ILE A 216 -8.63 7.74 8.42
C ILE A 216 -8.23 8.57 9.65
N PHE A 217 -7.62 7.94 10.66
CA PHE A 217 -7.16 8.62 11.86
C PHE A 217 -6.16 9.74 11.52
N ARG A 218 -5.17 9.47 10.65
CA ARG A 218 -4.19 10.48 10.24
C ARG A 218 -4.81 11.64 9.48
N THR A 219 -5.74 11.39 8.56
CA THR A 219 -6.46 12.47 7.88
C THR A 219 -7.28 13.30 8.87
N ALA A 220 -7.96 12.65 9.82
CA ALA A 220 -8.75 13.34 10.84
C ALA A 220 -7.88 14.16 11.81
N GLU A 221 -6.77 13.61 12.29
CA GLU A 221 -5.78 14.28 13.15
C GLU A 221 -5.31 15.59 12.53
N TRP A 222 -5.00 15.59 11.23
CA TRP A 222 -4.54 16.80 10.53
C TRP A 222 -5.67 17.77 10.16
N SER A 223 -6.90 17.30 10.02
CA SER A 223 -8.05 18.12 9.62
C SER A 223 -8.71 18.87 10.77
N VAL A 224 -8.50 18.41 12.01
CA VAL A 224 -9.17 18.91 13.19
C VAL A 224 -8.35 20.05 13.86
N PRO A 225 -8.99 21.04 14.51
CA PRO A 225 -8.28 22.09 15.26
C PRO A 225 -7.59 21.54 16.52
N ALA A 226 -6.52 22.24 16.94
CA ALA A 226 -5.55 21.77 17.96
C ALA A 226 -6.16 21.51 19.36
N ASP A 227 -7.32 22.09 19.63
CA ASP A 227 -8.07 22.00 20.89
C ASP A 227 -8.97 20.75 20.98
N HIS A 228 -9.11 19.99 19.91
CA HIS A 228 -10.01 18.85 19.88
C HIS A 228 -9.41 17.62 20.57
N ALA A 229 -10.25 16.86 21.28
CA ALA A 229 -9.89 15.70 22.09
C ALA A 229 -9.14 14.56 21.35
N LEU A 230 -9.11 14.59 20.01
CA LEU A 230 -8.35 13.66 19.17
C LEU A 230 -6.84 13.92 19.25
N ILE A 231 -6.44 15.18 19.39
CA ILE A 231 -5.04 15.62 19.48
C ILE A 231 -4.62 15.68 20.95
N THR A 232 -5.52 16.10 21.84
CA THR A 232 -5.21 16.31 23.27
C THR A 232 -5.01 15.01 24.05
N LYS A 233 -5.56 13.88 23.58
CA LYS A 233 -5.48 12.58 24.28
C LYS A 233 -4.44 11.66 23.63
N GLU A 234 -3.23 11.64 24.19
CA GLU A 234 -2.10 10.83 23.72
C GLU A 234 -2.45 9.34 23.53
N TRP A 235 -3.29 8.76 24.40
CA TRP A 235 -3.68 7.34 24.28
C TRP A 235 -4.44 7.02 22.98
N VAL A 236 -5.18 7.98 22.42
CA VAL A 236 -5.94 7.79 21.18
C VAL A 236 -4.97 7.59 20.01
N PHE A 237 -3.88 8.38 19.98
CA PHE A 237 -2.82 8.22 19.00
C PHE A 237 -2.17 6.83 19.09
N TYR A 238 -1.80 6.37 20.28
CA TYR A 238 -1.18 5.05 20.43
C TYR A 238 -2.13 3.92 20.01
N VAL A 239 -3.40 3.98 20.39
CA VAL A 239 -4.36 2.91 20.03
C VAL A 239 -4.67 2.93 18.53
N LEU A 240 -5.00 4.09 17.97
CA LEU A 240 -5.47 4.16 16.58
C LEU A 240 -4.34 4.16 15.54
N ASP A 241 -3.16 4.70 15.87
CA ASP A 241 -2.01 4.73 14.96
C ASP A 241 -1.09 3.52 15.18
N VAL A 242 -0.60 3.35 16.41
CA VAL A 242 0.52 2.43 16.73
C VAL A 242 0.03 0.99 16.85
N VAL A 243 -1.01 0.74 17.65
CA VAL A 243 -1.54 -0.60 17.89
C VAL A 243 -2.20 -1.16 16.63
N THR A 244 -3.02 -0.35 15.95
CA THR A 244 -3.63 -0.75 14.67
C THR A 244 -2.58 -1.15 13.65
N LEU A 245 -1.50 -0.37 13.54
CA LEU A 245 -0.43 -0.69 12.61
C LEU A 245 0.33 -1.95 13.03
N PHE A 246 0.59 -2.13 14.33
CA PHE A 246 1.23 -3.32 14.87
C PHE A 246 0.47 -4.59 14.47
N PHE A 247 -0.86 -4.60 14.59
CA PHE A 247 -1.67 -5.73 14.13
C PHE A 247 -1.63 -5.88 12.60
N GLY A 248 -1.71 -4.77 11.87
CA GLY A 248 -1.71 -4.74 10.41
C GLY A 248 -0.44 -5.33 9.78
N ILE A 249 0.74 -5.11 10.40
CA ILE A 249 2.01 -5.67 9.92
C ILE A 249 2.41 -6.95 10.66
N GLY A 250 2.05 -7.09 11.94
CA GLY A 250 2.41 -8.21 12.80
C GLY A 250 1.77 -9.51 12.35
N ILE A 251 0.60 -9.44 11.70
CA ILE A 251 -0.01 -10.62 11.07
C ILE A 251 0.90 -11.27 10.01
N TYR A 252 1.73 -10.48 9.31
CA TYR A 252 2.67 -10.99 8.31
C TYR A 252 3.90 -11.66 8.93
N CYS A 253 4.24 -11.36 10.19
CA CYS A 253 5.27 -12.10 10.92
C CYS A 253 4.85 -13.57 11.13
N ILE A 254 3.56 -13.81 11.37
CA ILE A 254 3.01 -15.15 11.58
C ILE A 254 2.71 -15.82 10.24
N PHE A 255 2.00 -15.11 9.36
CA PHE A 255 1.55 -15.61 8.06
C PHE A 255 2.36 -15.00 6.93
N TRP A 256 3.59 -15.49 6.73
CA TRP A 256 4.44 -14.98 5.66
C TRP A 256 3.87 -15.32 4.27
N PRO A 257 3.54 -14.32 3.43
CA PRO A 257 2.87 -14.57 2.17
C PRO A 257 3.71 -15.35 1.15
N ALA A 258 5.03 -15.13 1.10
CA ALA A 258 5.88 -15.79 0.10
C ALA A 258 5.89 -17.32 0.26
N LYS A 259 5.76 -17.82 1.51
CA LYS A 259 5.68 -19.26 1.79
C LYS A 259 4.43 -19.89 1.17
N HIS A 260 3.31 -19.19 1.26
CA HIS A 260 2.01 -19.68 0.80
C HIS A 260 1.83 -19.52 -0.72
N ILE A 261 2.41 -18.45 -1.29
CA ILE A 261 2.41 -18.20 -2.75
C ILE A 261 3.31 -19.21 -3.48
N ALA A 262 4.50 -19.52 -2.96
CA ALA A 262 5.44 -20.48 -3.55
C ALA A 262 4.91 -21.93 -3.51
N ASN A 263 4.20 -22.30 -2.45
CA ASN A 263 3.58 -23.62 -2.32
C ASN A 263 2.34 -23.83 -3.22
N SER A 264 1.87 -22.80 -3.92
CA SER A 264 0.66 -22.83 -4.76
C SER A 264 0.96 -22.69 -6.25
N THR A 265 2.19 -23.01 -6.69
CA THR A 265 2.66 -22.75 -8.07
C THR A 265 2.22 -23.81 -9.09
N ASP A 266 1.43 -24.80 -8.68
CA ASP A 266 1.03 -25.96 -9.50
C ASP A 266 -0.13 -25.70 -10.49
N GLY A 267 -0.64 -24.46 -10.59
CA GLY A 267 -1.85 -24.16 -11.38
C GLY A 267 -1.89 -22.79 -12.05
N ARG A 268 -0.76 -22.28 -12.55
CA ARG A 268 -0.72 -20.96 -13.21
C ARG A 268 -1.57 -20.97 -14.49
N VAL A 269 -2.67 -20.22 -14.50
CA VAL A 269 -3.37 -19.85 -15.76
C VAL A 269 -2.52 -18.77 -16.44
N GLN A 270 -1.90 -19.12 -17.57
CA GLN A 270 -1.05 -18.20 -18.32
C GLN A 270 -1.89 -17.18 -19.10
N TRP A 271 -1.77 -15.90 -18.72
CA TRP A 271 -2.40 -14.75 -19.38
C TRP A 271 -2.04 -14.57 -20.87
N ASN A 272 -1.02 -15.26 -21.39
CA ASN A 272 -0.50 -15.02 -22.74
C ASN A 272 -1.22 -15.76 -23.87
N LYS A 273 -2.09 -16.74 -23.60
CA LYS A 273 -2.72 -17.52 -24.68
C LYS A 273 -4.07 -16.97 -25.17
N THR A 274 -4.86 -16.36 -24.29
CA THR A 274 -6.22 -15.92 -24.66
C THR A 274 -6.23 -14.70 -25.59
N ASP A 275 -5.24 -13.80 -25.48
CA ASP A 275 -5.13 -12.61 -26.34
C ASP A 275 -4.56 -12.92 -27.74
N GLN A 276 -3.89 -14.07 -27.93
CA GLN A 276 -3.36 -14.48 -29.24
C GLN A 276 -4.33 -15.36 -30.03
N GLU A 277 -5.26 -16.07 -29.38
CA GLU A 277 -6.24 -16.94 -30.06
C GLU A 277 -7.51 -16.21 -30.50
N MET A 278 -7.81 -15.01 -29.97
CA MET A 278 -8.93 -14.18 -30.46
C MET A 278 -8.51 -13.17 -31.55
N LYS A 279 -7.70 -13.61 -32.53
CA LYS A 279 -7.82 -12.99 -33.85
C LYS A 279 -9.06 -13.59 -34.50
N PRO A 280 -10.08 -12.81 -34.90
CA PRO A 280 -11.15 -13.36 -35.71
C PRO A 280 -10.51 -13.97 -36.95
N GLN A 281 -10.64 -15.28 -37.14
CA GLN A 281 -10.44 -15.92 -38.44
C GLN A 281 -11.53 -15.37 -39.36
N GLY A 282 -11.24 -14.20 -39.93
CA GLY A 282 -12.05 -13.54 -40.92
C GLY A 282 -12.03 -14.36 -42.20
N ILE A 283 -13.02 -15.24 -42.35
CA ILE A 283 -13.75 -15.55 -43.58
C ILE A 283 -12.86 -15.59 -44.84
N ASP A 284 -12.03 -16.63 -44.97
CA ASP A 284 -11.52 -17.05 -46.27
C ASP A 284 -12.41 -18.16 -46.85
N SER A 285 -13.64 -17.80 -47.26
CA SER A 285 -14.60 -18.74 -47.85
C SER A 285 -15.19 -18.26 -49.17
N ARG A 286 -14.63 -17.21 -49.78
CA ARG A 286 -15.14 -16.66 -51.05
C ARG A 286 -14.14 -16.66 -52.20
N GLU A 287 -12.86 -16.95 -51.98
CA GLU A 287 -11.87 -16.94 -53.06
C GLU A 287 -11.71 -18.31 -53.75
N ASN A 288 -11.95 -19.42 -53.05
CA ASN A 288 -11.80 -20.76 -53.63
C ASN A 288 -13.03 -21.29 -54.40
N ARG A 289 -14.09 -20.48 -54.55
CA ARG A 289 -15.30 -20.86 -55.32
C ARG A 289 -15.38 -20.21 -56.70
N ARG A 290 -14.44 -19.31 -57.05
CA ARG A 290 -14.34 -18.70 -58.39
C ARG A 290 -13.30 -19.35 -59.30
N SER A 291 -12.38 -20.15 -58.77
CA SER A 291 -11.39 -20.91 -59.54
C SER A 291 -11.91 -22.25 -60.08
N ALA A 292 -13.01 -22.78 -59.55
CA ALA A 292 -13.62 -24.05 -59.99
C ALA A 292 -14.65 -23.92 -61.13
N PHE A 293 -15.00 -22.70 -61.55
CA PHE A 293 -16.02 -22.45 -62.59
C PHE A 293 -15.45 -21.83 -63.89
N GLY A 294 -14.13 -21.85 -64.07
CA GLY A 294 -13.45 -21.13 -65.17
C GLY A 294 -12.49 -21.96 -66.03
N ARG A 295 -12.45 -23.30 -65.92
CA ARG A 295 -11.66 -24.15 -66.82
C ARG A 295 -12.43 -25.40 -67.22
N GLY A 296 -13.15 -25.32 -68.33
CA GLY A 296 -13.86 -26.47 -68.88
C GLY A 296 -14.66 -26.15 -70.13
N ARG A 297 -14.01 -25.66 -71.19
CA ARG A 297 -14.47 -25.81 -72.59
C ARG A 297 -13.42 -25.26 -73.56
N HIS A 298 -13.29 -25.92 -74.72
CA HIS A 298 -12.25 -25.84 -75.75
C HIS A 298 -11.06 -26.78 -75.43
N THR A 299 -10.71 -27.82 -76.19
CA THR A 299 -10.95 -28.19 -77.59
C THR A 299 -10.64 -29.69 -77.78
N HIS A 300 -11.47 -30.46 -78.49
CA HIS A 300 -10.99 -31.34 -79.56
C HIS A 300 -12.19 -31.92 -80.33
N ASN A 301 -12.29 -31.53 -81.60
CA ASN A 301 -13.21 -32.10 -82.57
C ASN A 301 -12.32 -32.57 -83.74
N ARG A 302 -12.23 -33.89 -83.97
CA ARG A 302 -11.77 -34.52 -85.23
C ARG A 302 -11.94 -36.03 -85.11
N VAL A 303 -12.94 -36.57 -85.79
CA VAL A 303 -13.02 -37.72 -86.73
C VAL A 303 -14.50 -37.69 -87.15
N SER A 304 -14.90 -37.41 -88.38
CA SER A 304 -14.58 -38.04 -89.67
C SER A 304 -14.82 -37.08 -90.83
#